data_AF-A0A2U8U031-F1
#
_entry.id   AF-A0A2U8U031-F1
#
_cell.length_a   1.000
_cell.length_b   1.000
_cell.length_c   1.000
_cell.angle_alpha   90.00
_cell.angle_beta   90.00
_cell.angle_gamma   90.00
#
_symmetry.space_group_name_H-M   'P 1'
#
loop_
_entity.id
_entity.type
_entity.pdbx_description
1 polymer ?
#
loop_
_entity_poly.entity_id
_entity_poly.type
_entity_poly.pdbx_seq_one_letter_code
_entity_poly.pdbx_strand_id
1 'polypeptide(L)'
;MISQEERVSAMVEAFDDLILGYALKKLTSVFEELMAASKKNHPDNLKGLVEMGRVKATKKIPGWLKRVKHSMPRQVTGVLMKQISDSQMFKHDLRLEAQVVLFEVLVEASLAMDAASYAELINRSQI
;
A
#
# COMPACT_ATOMS: atom_id res chain seq x y z
N MET A 1 -32.01 9.95 -11.71
CA MET A 1 -31.17 11.05 -11.18
C MET A 1 -30.52 10.52 -9.92
N ILE A 2 -29.23 10.80 -9.69
CA ILE A 2 -28.55 10.45 -8.43
C ILE A 2 -29.04 11.43 -7.35
N SER A 3 -29.39 10.94 -6.17
CA SER A 3 -29.87 11.73 -5.04
C SER A 3 -28.78 12.65 -4.47
N GLN A 4 -29.15 13.66 -3.70
CA GLN A 4 -28.18 14.52 -3.03
C GLN A 4 -27.37 13.74 -1.97
N GLU A 5 -27.99 12.74 -1.33
CA GLU A 5 -27.38 11.92 -0.29
C GLU A 5 -26.39 10.91 -0.88
N GLU A 6 -26.75 10.24 -1.98
CA GLU A 6 -25.87 9.36 -2.75
C GLU A 6 -24.60 10.09 -3.22
N ARG A 7 -24.75 11.35 -3.69
CA ARG A 7 -23.62 12.21 -4.09
C ARG A 7 -22.72 12.60 -2.91
N VAL A 8 -23.24 12.69 -1.70
CA VAL A 8 -22.45 12.97 -0.50
C VAL A 8 -21.71 11.72 -0.02
N SER A 9 -22.35 10.54 -0.01
CA SER A 9 -21.66 9.28 0.34
C SER A 9 -20.47 9.00 -0.58
N ALA A 10 -20.69 9.05 -1.89
CA ALA A 10 -19.63 8.84 -2.88
C ALA A 10 -18.48 9.87 -2.77
N MET A 11 -18.77 11.09 -2.31
CA MET A 11 -17.73 12.10 -2.04
C MET A 11 -16.91 11.74 -0.79
N VAL A 12 -17.55 11.32 0.31
CA VAL A 12 -16.87 10.90 1.54
C VAL A 12 -15.98 9.68 1.28
N GLU A 13 -16.49 8.68 0.55
CA GLU A 13 -15.74 7.49 0.14
C GLU A 13 -14.50 7.85 -0.70
N ALA A 14 -14.64 8.74 -1.69
CA ALA A 14 -13.52 9.19 -2.52
C ALA A 14 -12.45 9.99 -1.72
N PHE A 15 -12.86 10.75 -0.70
CA PHE A 15 -11.93 11.42 0.22
C PHE A 15 -11.22 10.42 1.16
N ASP A 16 -11.93 9.39 1.65
CA ASP A 16 -11.34 8.37 2.52
C ASP A 16 -10.28 7.53 1.77
N ASP A 17 -10.60 7.10 0.55
CA ASP A 17 -9.70 6.37 -0.36
C ASP A 17 -8.50 7.24 -0.79
N LEU A 18 -8.66 8.56 -0.94
CA LEU A 18 -7.54 9.49 -1.20
C LEU A 18 -6.56 9.53 -0.01
N ILE A 19 -7.07 9.56 1.22
CA ILE A 19 -6.25 9.57 2.44
C ILE A 19 -5.57 8.20 2.64
N LEU A 20 -6.27 7.10 2.35
CA LEU A 20 -5.70 5.74 2.31
C LEU A 20 -4.58 5.65 1.26
N GLY A 21 -4.84 6.14 0.05
CA GLY A 21 -3.89 6.14 -1.06
C GLY A 21 -2.63 6.93 -0.74
N TYR A 22 -2.75 8.07 -0.05
CA TYR A 22 -1.60 8.81 0.49
C TYR A 22 -0.81 7.98 1.51
N ALA A 23 -1.48 7.32 2.47
CA ALA A 23 -0.81 6.49 3.48
C ALA A 23 -0.07 5.30 2.83
N LEU A 24 -0.71 4.58 1.91
CA LEU A 24 -0.10 3.48 1.15
C LEU A 24 1.06 3.95 0.29
N LYS A 25 0.93 5.10 -0.40
CA LYS A 25 2.02 5.70 -1.19
C LYS A 25 3.22 6.05 -0.31
N LYS A 26 2.99 6.48 0.94
CA LYS A 26 4.05 6.80 1.89
C LYS A 26 4.68 5.58 2.57
N LEU A 27 3.91 4.53 2.85
CA LEU A 27 4.46 3.24 3.27
C LEU A 27 5.30 2.62 2.15
N THR A 28 4.83 2.67 0.90
CA THR A 28 5.60 2.25 -0.29
C THR A 28 6.98 2.92 -0.32
N SER A 29 7.05 4.23 -0.09
CA SER A 29 8.34 4.93 -0.13
C SER A 29 9.29 4.62 1.02
N VAL A 30 8.80 4.05 2.12
CA VAL A 30 9.70 3.42 3.10
C VAL A 30 10.31 2.16 2.48
N PHE A 31 9.51 1.27 1.87
CA PHE A 31 10.02 0.07 1.18
C PHE A 31 10.94 0.39 -0.01
N GLU A 32 10.65 1.42 -0.81
CA GLU A 32 11.57 1.94 -1.85
C GLU A 32 12.94 2.33 -1.25
N GLU A 33 12.93 3.03 -0.11
CA GLU A 33 14.15 3.40 0.63
C GLU A 33 14.86 2.18 1.26
N LEU A 34 14.12 1.17 1.76
CA LEU A 34 14.69 -0.07 2.30
C LEU A 34 15.46 -0.84 1.22
N MET A 35 14.82 -1.04 0.06
CA MET A 35 15.36 -1.78 -1.07
C MET A 35 16.54 -1.03 -1.69
N ALA A 36 16.46 0.30 -1.80
CA ALA A 36 17.57 1.13 -2.27
C ALA A 36 18.77 1.09 -1.31
N ALA A 37 18.55 1.07 0.01
CA ALA A 37 19.64 0.94 0.98
C ALA A 37 20.33 -0.43 0.89
N SER A 38 19.53 -1.52 0.87
CA SER A 38 20.01 -2.90 0.74
C SER A 38 20.82 -3.12 -0.55
N LYS A 39 20.29 -2.66 -1.69
CA LYS A 39 20.97 -2.77 -3.00
C LYS A 39 22.25 -1.91 -3.11
N LYS A 40 22.47 -0.96 -2.19
CA LYS A 40 23.59 -0.01 -2.30
C LYS A 40 24.84 -0.39 -1.51
N ASN A 41 24.75 -0.99 -0.31
CA ASN A 41 25.93 -1.43 0.46
C ASN A 41 25.62 -2.48 1.55
N HIS A 42 26.45 -3.54 1.56
CA HIS A 42 26.65 -4.57 2.61
C HIS A 42 25.57 -5.68 2.78
N PRO A 43 25.99 -6.92 3.15
CA PRO A 43 25.09 -8.01 3.54
C PRO A 43 24.58 -7.90 5.00
N ASP A 44 25.09 -6.95 5.79
CA ASP A 44 24.69 -6.75 7.19
C ASP A 44 23.48 -5.81 7.30
N ASN A 45 22.30 -6.42 7.25
CA ASN A 45 20.97 -5.78 7.24
C ASN A 45 20.79 -4.63 8.26
N LEU A 46 21.45 -4.70 9.43
CA LEU A 46 21.39 -3.66 10.46
C LEU A 46 21.90 -2.28 9.99
N LYS A 47 22.87 -2.20 9.08
CA LYS A 47 23.42 -0.91 8.63
C LYS A 47 22.40 -0.11 7.82
N GLY A 48 21.62 -0.78 6.97
CA GLY A 48 20.46 -0.17 6.31
C GLY A 48 19.45 0.35 7.34
N LEU A 49 19.21 -0.40 8.41
CA LEU A 49 18.29 -0.06 9.49
C LEU A 49 18.74 1.14 10.35
N VAL A 50 20.04 1.39 10.46
CA VAL A 50 20.58 2.61 11.08
C VAL A 50 20.36 3.83 10.17
N GLU A 51 20.52 3.70 8.86
CA GLU A 51 20.18 4.78 7.91
C GLU A 51 18.65 5.00 7.79
N MET A 52 17.80 3.98 8.02
CA MET A 52 16.36 4.18 8.25
C MET A 52 16.10 5.14 9.43
N GLY A 53 16.97 5.15 10.45
CA GLY A 53 16.88 6.10 11.56
C GLY A 53 16.98 7.58 11.14
N ARG A 54 17.60 7.86 9.98
CA ARG A 54 17.68 9.20 9.36
C ARG A 54 16.53 9.51 8.41
N VAL A 55 15.73 8.51 8.02
CA VAL A 55 14.53 8.71 7.22
C VAL A 55 13.54 9.58 8.01
N LYS A 56 13.33 10.81 7.54
CA LYS A 56 12.48 11.83 8.17
C LYS A 56 11.00 11.41 8.31
N ALA A 57 10.63 10.28 7.72
CA ALA A 57 9.32 9.65 7.80
C ALA A 57 9.12 8.69 8.98
N THR A 58 10.16 8.24 9.69
CA THR A 58 10.03 7.25 10.80
C THR A 58 8.97 7.62 11.83
N LYS A 59 8.94 8.87 12.30
CA LYS A 59 7.93 9.40 13.23
C LYS A 59 6.49 9.44 12.66
N LYS A 60 6.32 9.27 11.34
CA LYS A 60 5.02 9.30 10.62
C LYS A 60 4.52 7.90 10.25
N ILE A 61 5.39 6.89 10.18
CA ILE A 61 5.02 5.49 9.90
C ILE A 61 3.88 4.99 10.80
N PRO A 62 3.87 5.21 12.13
CA PRO A 62 2.74 4.80 12.98
C PRO A 62 1.41 5.45 12.60
N GLY A 63 1.43 6.69 12.08
CA GLY A 63 0.23 7.38 11.61
C GLY A 63 -0.32 6.79 10.31
N TRP A 64 0.56 6.43 9.37
CA TRP A 64 0.16 5.77 8.12
C TRP A 64 -0.33 4.34 8.36
N LEU A 65 0.37 3.57 9.20
CA LEU A 65 -0.10 2.26 9.65
C LEU A 65 -1.43 2.36 10.40
N LYS A 66 -1.63 3.39 11.24
CA LYS A 66 -2.95 3.63 11.88
C LYS A 66 -4.02 3.89 10.82
N ARG A 67 -3.76 4.71 9.79
CA ARG A 67 -4.75 4.95 8.71
C ARG A 67 -5.14 3.66 8.00
N VAL A 68 -4.18 2.80 7.64
CA VAL A 68 -4.45 1.50 7.00
C VAL A 68 -5.25 0.59 7.94
N LYS A 69 -4.90 0.50 9.23
CA LYS A 69 -5.62 -0.29 10.25
C LYS A 69 -7.07 0.15 10.53
N HIS A 70 -7.54 1.26 9.97
CA HIS A 70 -8.94 1.71 10.09
C HIS A 70 -9.70 1.65 8.74
N SER A 71 -9.09 1.11 7.67
CA SER A 71 -9.78 0.81 6.41
C SER A 71 -10.24 -0.65 6.37
N MET A 72 -11.28 -0.92 5.57
CA MET A 72 -11.64 -2.29 5.23
C MET A 72 -10.53 -2.92 4.37
N PRO A 73 -10.11 -4.18 4.60
CA PRO A 73 -9.06 -4.83 3.80
C PRO A 73 -9.33 -4.82 2.29
N ARG A 74 -10.60 -4.92 1.85
CA ARG A 74 -11.00 -4.72 0.44
C ARG A 74 -10.60 -3.35 -0.16
N GLN A 75 -10.69 -2.25 0.61
CA GLN A 75 -10.24 -0.91 0.16
C GLN A 75 -8.72 -0.85 0.09
N VAL A 76 -8.03 -1.43 1.08
CA VAL A 76 -6.56 -1.49 1.10
C VAL A 76 -6.03 -2.23 -0.13
N THR A 77 -6.61 -3.39 -0.45
CA THR A 77 -6.32 -4.13 -1.69
C THR A 77 -6.65 -3.31 -2.93
N GLY A 78 -7.87 -2.76 -3.06
CA GLY A 78 -8.28 -2.02 -4.25
C GLY A 78 -7.41 -0.79 -4.55
N VAL A 79 -7.11 0.01 -3.52
CA VAL A 79 -6.27 1.21 -3.65
C VAL A 79 -4.80 0.85 -3.92
N LEU A 80 -4.25 -0.20 -3.29
CA LEU A 80 -2.86 -0.63 -3.54
C LEU A 80 -2.71 -1.26 -4.94
N MET A 81 -3.65 -2.10 -5.37
CA MET A 81 -3.64 -2.71 -6.71
C MET A 81 -3.74 -1.65 -7.82
N LYS A 82 -4.49 -0.57 -7.61
CA LYS A 82 -4.47 0.57 -8.53
C LYS A 82 -3.08 1.21 -8.63
N GLN A 83 -2.44 1.48 -7.48
CA GLN A 83 -1.10 2.06 -7.48
C GLN A 83 -0.01 1.11 -8.00
N ILE A 84 -0.23 -0.21 -7.96
CA ILE A 84 0.63 -1.24 -8.60
C ILE A 84 0.50 -1.15 -10.13
N SER A 85 -0.73 -1.10 -10.63
CA SER A 85 -1.02 -0.94 -12.07
C SER A 85 -0.44 0.36 -12.63
N ASP A 86 -0.58 1.47 -11.89
CA ASP A 86 0.06 2.76 -12.24
C ASP A 86 1.59 2.59 -12.36
N SER A 87 2.26 1.99 -11.38
CA SER A 87 3.72 1.78 -11.40
C SER A 87 4.17 0.85 -12.52
N GLN A 88 3.40 -0.18 -12.84
CA GLN A 88 3.68 -1.09 -13.95
C GLN A 88 3.55 -0.37 -15.30
N MET A 89 2.50 0.43 -15.49
CA MET A 89 2.28 1.22 -16.70
C MET A 89 3.39 2.27 -16.91
N PHE A 90 3.86 2.92 -15.84
CA PHE A 90 4.94 3.91 -15.89
C PHE A 90 6.37 3.33 -15.73
N LYS A 91 6.53 2.00 -15.70
CA LYS A 91 7.82 1.29 -15.55
C LYS A 91 8.65 1.79 -14.38
N HIS A 92 8.03 1.89 -13.21
CA HIS A 92 8.69 2.25 -11.96
C HIS A 92 9.10 0.97 -11.21
N ASP A 93 10.10 0.26 -11.73
CA ASP A 93 10.39 -1.13 -11.33
C ASP A 93 10.67 -1.30 -9.82
N LEU A 94 11.51 -0.43 -9.22
CA LEU A 94 11.77 -0.41 -7.78
C LEU A 94 10.51 -0.11 -6.95
N ARG A 95 9.59 0.69 -7.51
CA ARG A 95 8.32 1.02 -6.87
C ARG A 95 7.36 -0.16 -6.91
N LEU A 96 7.29 -0.85 -8.05
CA LEU A 96 6.49 -2.05 -8.24
C LEU A 96 6.93 -3.14 -7.26
N GLU A 97 8.25 -3.39 -7.16
CA GLU A 97 8.88 -4.28 -6.17
C GLU A 97 8.49 -3.90 -4.73
N ALA A 98 8.63 -2.62 -4.36
CA ALA A 98 8.25 -2.10 -3.05
C ALA A 98 6.75 -2.20 -2.75
N GLN A 99 5.88 -2.14 -3.77
CA GLN A 99 4.43 -2.27 -3.61
C GLN A 99 3.97 -3.72 -3.49
N VAL A 100 4.63 -4.66 -4.18
CA VAL A 100 4.39 -6.10 -4.01
C VAL A 100 4.74 -6.54 -2.59
N VAL A 101 5.94 -6.20 -2.10
CA VAL A 101 6.36 -6.55 -0.73
C VAL A 101 5.49 -5.84 0.33
N LEU A 102 5.06 -4.59 0.09
CA LEU A 102 4.09 -3.93 0.95
C LEU A 102 2.73 -4.64 0.95
N PHE A 103 2.26 -5.15 -0.19
CA PHE A 103 1.00 -5.89 -0.28
C PHE A 103 1.09 -7.22 0.48
N GLU A 104 2.16 -7.99 0.28
CA GLU A 104 2.45 -9.24 1.01
C GLU A 104 2.40 -9.02 2.53
N VAL A 105 3.16 -8.05 3.05
CA VAL A 105 3.19 -7.71 4.49
C VAL A 105 1.82 -7.24 5.01
N LEU A 106 1.02 -6.57 4.19
CA LEU A 106 -0.35 -6.17 4.58
C LEU A 106 -1.33 -7.35 4.56
N VAL A 107 -1.15 -8.34 3.68
CA VAL A 107 -1.95 -9.58 3.67
C VAL A 107 -1.59 -10.46 4.88
N GLU A 108 -0.29 -10.65 5.18
CA GLU A 108 0.15 -11.34 6.39
C GLU A 108 -0.41 -10.69 7.66
N ALA A 109 -0.46 -9.36 7.71
CA ALA A 109 -1.03 -8.60 8.82
C ALA A 109 -2.58 -8.59 8.87
N SER A 110 -3.27 -9.26 7.94
CA SER A 110 -4.74 -9.22 7.77
C SER A 110 -5.31 -7.80 7.57
N LEU A 111 -4.51 -6.90 6.98
CA LEU A 111 -4.87 -5.52 6.67
C LEU A 111 -5.18 -5.29 5.18
N ALA A 112 -4.80 -6.22 4.32
CA ALA A 112 -5.24 -6.34 2.93
C ALA A 112 -5.83 -7.75 2.72
N MET A 113 -6.77 -7.87 1.79
CA MET A 113 -7.56 -9.07 1.48
C MET A 113 -8.45 -9.59 2.63
N ASP A 114 -9.78 -9.52 2.45
CA ASP A 114 -10.77 -10.26 3.27
C ASP A 114 -11.92 -10.83 2.40
N ALA A 115 -12.68 -11.75 2.99
CA ALA A 115 -13.97 -12.40 2.59
C ALA A 115 -14.30 -12.66 1.10
N ALA A 116 -14.20 -11.68 0.20
CA ALA A 116 -14.39 -11.84 -1.25
C ALA A 116 -13.07 -12.12 -2.02
N SER A 117 -11.94 -12.09 -1.32
CA SER A 117 -10.61 -11.92 -1.94
C SER A 117 -9.85 -13.15 -2.45
N TYR A 118 -9.92 -14.41 -1.99
CA TYR A 118 -10.88 -15.28 -1.28
C TYR A 118 -12.03 -15.85 -2.12
N ALA A 119 -12.52 -15.15 -3.15
CA ALA A 119 -13.49 -15.70 -4.11
C ALA A 119 -13.13 -15.36 -5.57
N GLU A 120 -12.89 -14.08 -5.89
CA GLU A 120 -12.61 -13.69 -7.29
C GLU A 120 -11.24 -14.14 -7.80
N LEU A 121 -10.24 -14.30 -6.93
CA LEU A 121 -8.92 -14.81 -7.34
C LEU A 121 -9.02 -16.22 -7.94
N ILE A 122 -9.90 -17.05 -7.38
CA ILE A 122 -10.15 -18.44 -7.82
C ILE A 122 -10.77 -18.45 -9.23
N ASN A 123 -11.72 -17.56 -9.51
CA ASN A 123 -12.39 -17.46 -10.82
C ASN A 123 -11.46 -16.99 -11.96
N ARG A 124 -10.35 -16.31 -11.65
CA ARG A 124 -9.41 -15.77 -12.67
C ARG A 124 -8.19 -16.65 -12.93
N SER A 125 -8.13 -17.83 -12.30
CA SER A 125 -7.07 -18.85 -12.50
C SER A 125 -7.60 -20.18 -13.04
N GLN A 126 -8.82 -20.20 -13.59
CA GLN A 126 -9.47 -21.38 -14.20
C GLN A 126 -9.97 -21.10 -15.64
N ILE A 127 -9.44 -20.06 -16.28
CA ILE A 127 -9.70 -19.65 -17.68
C ILE A 127 -8.34 -19.38 -18.33
#